data_AF-A0A445E868-F1
#
_entry.id   AF-A0A445E868-F1
#
_cell.length_a   1.000
_cell.length_b   1.000
_cell.length_c   1.000
_cell.angle_alpha   90.00
_cell.angle_beta   90.00
_cell.angle_gamma   90.00
#
_symmetry.space_group_name_H-M   'P 1'
#
loop_
_entity.id
_entity.type
_entity.pdbx_description
1 polymer ?
#
loop_
_entity_poly.entity_id
_entity_poly.type
_entity_poly.pdbx_seq_one_letter_code
_entity_poly.pdbx_strand_id
1 'polypeptide(L)'
;MASSSSSNNASYTLPLSQSSFSSLPVMAMKKKIVEKIMENRVTLIVGEAGCGKSSQIPQFLLDEGMSPVLCTQPRRFAVVAVAKMVAKARNCEVGEEVGYHIGHSRHLSAG
;
A
#
# COMPACT_ATOMS: atom_id res chain seq x y z
N MET A 1 -5.38 -45.47 1.93
CA MET A 1 -6.12 -45.02 3.14
C MET A 1 -5.05 -44.75 4.19
N ALA A 2 -4.80 -43.55 4.71
CA ALA A 2 -5.56 -42.32 4.79
C ALA A 2 -4.72 -41.11 4.35
N SER A 3 -5.43 -40.12 3.83
CA SER A 3 -5.00 -38.73 3.62
C SER A 3 -4.65 -38.06 4.95
N SER A 4 -3.81 -37.02 4.94
CA SER A 4 -4.15 -35.68 5.45
C SER A 4 -2.94 -34.74 5.38
N SER A 5 -3.02 -33.88 4.37
CA SER A 5 -2.52 -32.51 4.25
C SER A 5 -1.95 -31.85 5.52
N SER A 6 -0.64 -31.54 5.51
CA SER A 6 -0.06 -30.55 6.43
C SER A 6 -0.20 -29.16 5.83
N SER A 7 -1.14 -28.41 6.38
CA SER A 7 -1.50 -27.05 6.03
C SER A 7 -0.37 -26.05 6.30
N ASN A 8 -0.17 -25.17 5.33
CA ASN A 8 0.69 -23.99 5.37
C ASN A 8 0.40 -23.08 6.58
N ASN A 9 1.47 -22.60 7.23
CA ASN A 9 1.52 -21.27 7.84
C ASN A 9 2.98 -20.83 7.86
N ALA A 10 3.51 -20.51 6.68
CA ALA A 10 4.71 -19.69 6.57
C ALA A 10 4.26 -18.23 6.75
N SER A 11 4.32 -17.73 7.97
CA SER A 11 4.26 -16.29 8.24
C SER A 11 5.51 -15.65 7.66
N TYR A 12 5.51 -15.33 6.37
CA TYR A 12 6.51 -14.45 5.76
C TYR A 12 6.23 -13.01 6.20
N THR A 13 6.37 -12.76 7.51
CA THR A 13 6.62 -11.41 7.99
C THR A 13 8.08 -11.12 7.67
N LEU A 14 8.34 -10.74 6.41
CA LEU A 14 9.64 -10.20 6.03
C LEU A 14 9.87 -8.95 6.87
N PRO A 15 11.01 -8.84 7.58
CA PRO A 15 11.32 -7.63 8.32
C PRO A 15 11.46 -6.49 7.30
N LEU A 16 10.55 -5.51 7.35
CA LEU A 16 10.68 -4.29 6.55
C LEU A 16 12.05 -3.68 6.85
N SER A 17 12.95 -3.70 5.86
CA SER A 17 14.19 -2.94 5.93
C SER A 17 13.82 -1.49 6.24
N GLN A 18 14.46 -0.91 7.25
CA GLN A 18 14.15 0.44 7.77
C GLN A 18 14.28 1.48 6.66
N SER A 19 13.18 1.75 5.96
CA SER A 19 13.07 2.83 4.99
C SER A 19 12.69 4.11 5.73
N SER A 20 13.16 5.26 5.23
CA SER A 20 13.08 6.60 5.83
C SER A 20 11.66 7.16 6.07
N PHE A 21 10.63 6.31 6.08
CA PHE A 21 9.23 6.65 6.26
C PHE A 21 8.75 6.51 7.71
N SER A 22 9.55 5.90 8.60
CA SER A 22 9.20 5.73 10.02
C SER A 22 8.94 7.05 10.75
N SER A 23 9.45 8.17 10.23
CA SER A 23 9.27 9.52 10.77
C SER A 23 8.07 10.29 10.20
N LEU A 24 7.32 9.74 9.24
CA LEU A 24 6.18 10.46 8.66
C LEU A 24 5.03 10.60 9.68
N PRO A 25 4.43 11.80 9.82
CA PRO A 25 3.36 12.03 10.80
C PRO A 25 2.19 11.04 10.71
N VAL A 26 1.87 10.57 9.50
CA VAL A 26 0.77 9.61 9.27
C VAL A 26 1.02 8.25 9.93
N MET A 27 2.28 7.87 10.20
CA MET A 27 2.62 6.58 10.83
C MET A 27 2.03 6.46 12.23
N ALA A 28 2.08 7.54 13.02
CA ALA A 28 1.50 7.58 14.37
C ALA A 28 -0.04 7.41 14.35
N MET A 29 -0.67 7.64 13.20
CA MET A 29 -2.12 7.59 13.03
C MET A 29 -2.60 6.30 12.36
N LYS A 30 -1.72 5.33 12.05
CA LYS A 30 -2.04 4.10 11.30
C LYS A 30 -3.32 3.42 11.81
N LYS A 31 -3.33 3.04 13.10
CA LYS A 31 -4.45 2.32 13.72
C LYS A 31 -5.78 3.09 13.59
N LYS A 32 -5.78 4.37 13.96
CA LYS A 32 -6.98 5.23 13.90
C LYS A 32 -7.49 5.40 12.46
N ILE A 33 -6.58 5.53 11.49
CA ILE A 33 -6.95 5.66 10.07
C ILE A 33 -7.62 4.38 9.56
N VAL A 34 -7.00 3.22 9.81
CA VAL A 34 -7.53 1.92 9.40
C VAL A 34 -8.91 1.68 10.02
N GLU A 35 -9.04 1.84 11.33
CA GLU A 35 -10.31 1.67 12.04
C GLU A 35 -11.40 2.56 11.44
N LYS A 36 -11.12 3.84 11.22
CA LYS A 36 -12.10 4.76 10.64
C LYS A 36 -12.48 4.42 9.21
N ILE A 37 -11.56 3.89 8.40
CA ILE A 37 -11.87 3.41 7.05
C ILE A 37 -12.73 2.14 7.11
N MET A 38 -12.48 1.22 8.03
CA MET A 38 -13.28 -0.01 8.16
C MET A 38 -14.69 0.25 8.68
N GLU A 39 -14.86 1.24 9.57
CA GLU A 39 -16.16 1.60 10.15
C GLU A 39 -17.05 2.41 9.18
N ASN A 40 -16.47 3.07 8.18
CA ASN A 40 -17.18 4.05 7.36
C ASN A 40 -17.00 3.79 5.87
N ARG A 41 -18.10 3.85 5.11
CA ARG A 41 -18.07 3.75 3.64
C ARG A 41 -17.22 4.85 2.98
N VAL A 42 -17.16 6.02 3.61
CA VAL A 42 -16.40 7.19 3.14
C VAL A 42 -15.71 7.84 4.33
N THR A 43 -14.40 8.05 4.22
CA THR A 43 -13.58 8.69 5.26
C THR A 43 -12.77 9.82 4.64
N LEU A 44 -12.94 11.04 5.17
CA LEU A 44 -12.13 12.20 4.78
C LEU A 44 -10.88 12.28 5.67
N ILE A 45 -9.70 12.19 5.05
CA ILE A 45 -8.42 12.28 5.75
C ILE A 45 -7.75 13.60 5.39
N VAL A 46 -7.62 14.48 6.38
CA VAL A 46 -6.98 15.79 6.24
C VAL A 46 -5.60 15.76 6.88
N GLY A 47 -4.62 16.34 6.20
CA GLY A 47 -3.27 16.53 6.72
C GLY A 47 -2.43 17.34 5.73
N GLU A 48 -1.34 17.92 6.19
CA GLU A 48 -0.48 18.78 5.36
C GLU A 48 0.22 18.01 4.22
N ALA A 49 0.69 18.73 3.20
CA ALA A 49 1.52 18.13 2.17
C ALA A 49 2.82 17.55 2.79
N GLY A 50 3.29 16.42 2.28
CA GLY A 50 4.47 15.75 2.83
C GLY A 50 4.23 14.89 4.08
N CYS A 51 3.04 14.92 4.69
CA CYS A 51 2.78 14.11 5.90
C CYS A 51 2.64 12.59 5.64
N GLY A 52 2.69 12.15 4.38
CA GLY A 52 2.71 10.73 4.00
C GLY A 52 1.39 10.11 3.53
N LYS A 53 0.31 10.89 3.35
CA LYS A 53 -1.02 10.35 3.00
C LYS A 53 -1.01 9.43 1.78
N SER A 54 -0.57 9.96 0.64
CA SER A 54 -0.61 9.25 -0.65
C SER A 54 0.38 8.09 -0.75
N SER A 55 1.32 7.97 0.18
CA SER A 55 2.34 6.92 0.18
C SER A 55 2.08 5.83 1.21
N GLN A 56 1.67 6.19 2.43
CA GLN A 56 1.59 5.24 3.54
C GLN A 56 0.18 4.69 3.77
N ILE A 57 -0.87 5.51 3.59
CA ILE A 57 -2.25 5.06 3.85
C ILE A 57 -2.62 3.85 2.97
N PRO A 58 -2.33 3.83 1.65
CA PRO A 58 -2.62 2.66 0.83
C PRO A 58 -1.90 1.40 1.31
N GLN A 59 -0.66 1.55 1.78
CA GLN A 59 0.10 0.44 2.34
C GLN A 59 -0.52 -0.07 3.65
N PHE A 60 -1.00 0.82 4.52
CA PHE A 60 -1.70 0.40 5.73
C PHE A 60 -2.92 -0.46 5.41
N LEU A 61 -3.69 -0.10 4.39
CA LEU A 61 -4.87 -0.88 3.97
C LEU A 61 -4.48 -2.23 3.39
N LEU A 62 -3.43 -2.27 2.57
CA LEU A 62 -2.88 -3.52 2.03
C LEU A 62 -2.35 -4.45 3.13
N ASP A 63 -1.69 -3.90 4.17
CA ASP A 63 -1.18 -4.68 5.31
C ASP A 63 -2.33 -5.34 6.10
N GLU A 64 -3.54 -4.76 6.07
CA GLU A 64 -4.76 -5.29 6.70
C GLU A 64 -5.53 -6.25 5.77
N GLY A 65 -4.93 -6.63 4.63
CA GLY A 65 -5.53 -7.54 3.66
C GLY A 65 -6.58 -6.92 2.74
N MET A 66 -6.70 -5.58 2.71
CA MET A 66 -7.57 -4.93 1.73
C MET A 66 -6.91 -4.92 0.36
N SER A 67 -7.50 -5.60 -0.62
CA SER A 67 -7.06 -5.59 -2.01
C SER A 67 -8.27 -5.75 -2.95
N PRO A 68 -8.32 -5.05 -4.10
CA PRO A 68 -7.34 -4.07 -4.59
C PRO A 68 -7.48 -2.69 -3.92
N VAL A 69 -6.38 -1.95 -3.82
CA VAL A 69 -6.37 -0.54 -3.38
C VAL A 69 -5.98 0.37 -4.54
N LEU A 70 -6.91 1.24 -4.94
CA LEU A 70 -6.69 2.19 -6.04
C LEU A 70 -6.46 3.60 -5.51
N CYS A 71 -5.36 4.21 -5.96
CA CYS A 71 -5.01 5.58 -5.62
C CYS A 71 -5.01 6.46 -6.88
N THR A 72 -5.79 7.53 -6.85
CA THR A 72 -5.79 8.53 -7.93
C THR A 72 -4.83 9.67 -7.59
N GLN A 73 -4.13 10.19 -8.61
CA GLN A 73 -3.33 11.41 -8.49
C GLN A 73 -3.65 12.33 -9.67
N PRO A 74 -3.84 13.64 -9.44
CA PRO A 74 -4.21 14.58 -10.50
C PRO A 74 -3.05 14.88 -11.46
N ARG A 75 -1.80 14.67 -11.03
CA ARG A 75 -0.60 14.96 -11.82
C ARG A 75 0.02 13.67 -12.34
N ARG A 76 0.24 13.59 -13.65
CA ARG A 76 0.89 12.43 -14.32
C ARG A 76 2.21 12.05 -13.66
N PHE A 77 3.08 13.02 -13.37
CA PHE A 77 4.35 12.76 -12.70
C PHE A 77 4.17 12.15 -11.29
N ALA A 78 3.14 12.59 -10.54
CA ALA A 78 2.87 12.07 -9.21
C ALA A 78 2.43 10.60 -9.23
N VAL A 79 1.65 10.18 -10.25
CA VAL A 79 1.27 8.77 -10.42
C VAL A 79 2.52 7.88 -10.54
N VAL A 80 3.45 8.22 -11.45
CA VAL A 80 4.68 7.43 -11.65
C VAL A 80 5.56 7.45 -10.42
N ALA A 81 5.77 8.64 -9.83
CA ALA A 81 6.66 8.81 -8.68
C ALA A 81 6.17 8.05 -7.45
N VAL A 82 4.87 8.12 -7.14
CA VAL A 82 4.29 7.38 -6.01
C VAL A 82 4.37 5.87 -6.25
N ALA A 83 4.00 5.37 -7.44
CA ALA A 83 4.06 3.94 -7.73
C ALA A 83 5.48 3.37 -7.58
N LYS A 84 6.49 4.04 -8.15
CA LYS A 84 7.90 3.62 -8.01
C LYS A 84 8.38 3.65 -6.56
N MET A 85 8.01 4.70 -5.82
CA MET A 85 8.39 4.84 -4.41
C MET A 85 7.75 3.75 -3.54
N VAL A 86 6.46 3.45 -3.76
CA VAL A 86 5.74 2.42 -3.00
C VAL A 86 6.25 1.03 -3.37
N ALA A 87 6.49 0.74 -4.66
CA ALA A 87 7.10 -0.53 -5.08
C ALA A 87 8.47 -0.76 -4.39
N LYS A 88 9.32 0.28 -4.38
CA LYS A 88 10.59 0.23 -3.64
C LYS A 88 10.39 0.01 -2.13
N ALA A 89 9.41 0.65 -1.51
CA ALA A 89 9.11 0.47 -0.08
C ALA A 89 8.61 -0.95 0.24
N ARG A 90 7.93 -1.59 -0.71
CA ARG A 90 7.43 -2.96 -0.65
C ARG A 90 8.44 -4.01 -1.11
N ASN A 91 9.66 -3.59 -1.49
CA ASN A 91 10.70 -4.45 -2.05
C ASN A 91 10.22 -5.26 -3.28
N CYS A 92 9.43 -4.64 -4.16
CA CYS A 92 8.96 -5.21 -5.41
C CYS A 92 9.24 -4.31 -6.61
N GLU A 93 9.14 -4.86 -7.81
CA GLU A 93 9.18 -4.08 -9.04
C GLU A 93 7.80 -3.53 -9.42
N VAL A 94 7.78 -2.40 -10.13
CA VAL A 94 6.50 -1.87 -10.65
C VAL A 94 5.96 -2.82 -11.72
N GLY A 95 4.73 -3.28 -11.52
CA GLY A 95 4.09 -4.32 -12.34
C GLY A 95 3.90 -5.64 -11.58
N GLU A 96 4.55 -5.82 -10.43
CA GLU A 96 4.32 -6.95 -9.52
C GLU A 96 3.14 -6.63 -8.59
N GLU A 97 3.40 -6.33 -7.32
CA GLU A 97 2.37 -5.97 -6.34
C GLU A 97 1.83 -4.54 -6.55
N VAL A 98 2.65 -3.65 -7.11
CA VAL A 98 2.31 -2.22 -7.28
C VAL A 98 2.34 -1.84 -8.75
N GLY A 99 1.26 -1.22 -9.24
CA GLY A 99 1.15 -0.77 -10.62
C GLY A 99 0.68 0.68 -10.78
N TYR A 100 0.70 1.17 -12.02
CA TYR A 100 0.09 2.44 -12.39
C TYR A 100 -0.44 2.46 -13.83
N HIS A 101 -1.37 3.39 -14.08
CA HIS A 101 -1.91 3.68 -15.40
C HIS A 101 -1.95 5.19 -15.64
N ILE A 102 -1.32 5.66 -16.72
CA ILE A 102 -1.36 7.05 -17.16
C ILE A 102 -1.43 7.11 -18.68
N GLY A 103 -2.54 7.63 -19.23
CA GLY A 103 -2.73 7.72 -20.67
C GLY A 103 -2.55 6.34 -21.33
N HIS A 104 -1.58 6.21 -22.22
CA HIS A 104 -1.24 4.96 -22.90
C HIS A 104 -0.23 4.07 -22.15
N SER A 105 0.44 4.58 -21.12
CA SER A 105 1.38 3.79 -20.32
C SER A 105 0.61 3.03 -19.24
N ARG A 106 0.68 1.70 -19.30
CA ARG A 106 0.03 0.77 -18.37
C ARG A 106 1.07 -0.21 -17.84
N HIS A 107 1.40 -0.07 -16.57
CA HIS A 107 2.20 -1.02 -15.80
C HIS A 107 1.32 -1.51 -14.65
N LEU A 108 0.34 -2.36 -14.94
CA LEU A 108 -0.64 -2.82 -13.95
C LEU A 108 -0.02 -3.87 -13.02
N SER A 109 -0.51 -3.96 -11.77
CA SER A 109 -0.11 -5.03 -10.86
C SER A 109 -0.55 -6.39 -11.39
N ALA A 110 0.25 -7.42 -11.13
CA ALA A 110 -0.05 -8.81 -11.48
C ALA A 110 -0.93 -9.51 -10.43
N GLY A 111 -1.13 -8.88 -9.27
CA GLY A 111 -2.02 -9.31 -8.18
C GLY A 111 -3.30 -8.51 -8.09
#